data_AF-A0A4Q2YZU0-F1
#
_entry.id   AF-A0A4Q2YZU0-F1
#
_cell.length_a   1.000
_cell.length_b   1.000
_cell.length_c   1.000
_cell.angle_alpha   90.00
_cell.angle_beta   90.00
_cell.angle_gamma   90.00
#
_symmetry.space_group_name_H-M   'P 1'
#
loop_
_entity.id
_entity.type
_entity.pdbx_description
1 polymer ?
#
loop_
_entity_poly.entity_id
_entity_poly.type
_entity_poly.pdbx_seq_one_letter_code
_entity_poly.pdbx_strand_id
1 'polypeptide(L)'
;TYLNPWAFKHVVAGDRLFYANYSDTSTSLWVTDGTDAGTQELLKPGTTNVPFNPSEMLAVGNQVYFAARHPDYGYELWRSDGTGAGTEIAADIEPGRNDSSPEGLQVIDGKLYFSADRRTVGRELFVLDLPTE
;
A
#
# COMPACT_ATOMS: atom_id res chain seq x y z
N THR A 1 13.45 14.10 -16.32
CA THR A 1 13.60 12.91 -15.46
C THR A 1 12.61 11.85 -15.91
N TYR A 2 13.07 10.63 -16.20
CA TYR A 2 12.23 9.54 -16.72
C TYR A 2 11.99 8.54 -15.58
N LEU A 3 10.74 8.45 -15.12
CA LEU A 3 10.34 7.48 -14.11
C LEU A 3 9.90 6.19 -14.84
N ASN A 4 10.48 5.06 -14.44
CA ASN A 4 10.40 3.72 -15.04
C ASN A 4 9.11 3.40 -15.85
N PRO A 5 9.20 2.89 -17.10
CA PRO A 5 8.04 2.60 -17.99
C PRO A 5 7.05 1.58 -17.45
N TRP A 6 7.37 0.88 -16.37
CA TRP A 6 6.50 -0.14 -15.77
C TRP A 6 5.67 0.39 -14.59
N ALA A 7 5.76 1.67 -14.23
CA ALA A 7 4.97 2.27 -13.14
C ALA A 7 3.53 2.61 -13.56
N PHE A 8 2.66 1.59 -13.68
CA PHE A 8 1.27 1.79 -14.13
C PHE A 8 0.30 2.24 -13.02
N LYS A 9 0.61 1.95 -11.76
CA LYS A 9 -0.20 2.38 -10.61
C LYS A 9 0.54 3.47 -9.85
N HIS A 10 -0.10 4.64 -9.74
CA HIS A 10 0.42 5.79 -9.02
C HIS A 10 -0.72 6.63 -8.43
N VAL A 11 -0.43 7.30 -7.32
CA VAL A 11 -1.34 8.28 -6.70
C VAL A 11 -0.54 9.45 -6.16
N VAL A 12 -1.15 10.63 -6.11
CA VAL A 12 -0.57 11.79 -5.45
C VAL A 12 -1.19 11.92 -4.07
N ALA A 13 -0.38 11.97 -3.02
CA ALA A 13 -0.79 12.26 -1.65
C ALA A 13 0.06 13.41 -1.11
N GLY A 14 -0.60 14.49 -0.70
CA GLY A 14 0.07 15.76 -0.42
C GLY A 14 0.85 16.27 -1.63
N ASP A 15 2.14 16.53 -1.43
CA ASP A 15 3.11 17.02 -2.42
C ASP A 15 3.94 15.90 -3.07
N ARG A 16 3.61 14.63 -2.82
CA ARG A 16 4.40 13.48 -3.26
C ARG A 16 3.60 12.56 -4.16
N LEU A 17 4.29 12.00 -5.15
CA LEU A 17 3.80 10.92 -5.99
C LEU A 17 4.25 9.59 -5.40
N PHE A 18 3.31 8.71 -5.12
CA PHE A 18 3.55 7.32 -4.75
C PHE A 18 3.27 6.43 -5.96
N TYR A 19 4.13 5.45 -6.22
CA TYR A 19 3.94 4.56 -7.36
C TYR A 19 4.52 3.16 -7.12
N ALA A 20 3.90 2.18 -7.76
CA ALA A 20 4.43 0.83 -7.84
C ALA A 20 5.58 0.79 -8.86
N ASN A 21 6.75 0.31 -8.45
CA ASN A 21 7.90 0.13 -9.31
C ASN A 21 8.15 -1.36 -9.50
N TYR A 22 8.16 -1.80 -10.77
CA TYR A 22 8.34 -3.20 -11.14
C TYR A 22 9.76 -3.44 -11.65
N SER A 23 10.36 -4.52 -11.17
CA SER A 23 11.53 -5.16 -11.74
C SER A 23 11.20 -6.61 -12.11
N ASP A 24 12.11 -7.27 -12.82
CA ASP A 24 11.96 -8.68 -13.21
C ASP A 24 11.80 -9.64 -12.02
N THR A 25 12.13 -9.18 -10.80
CA THR A 25 12.18 -10.03 -9.59
C THR A 25 11.36 -9.48 -8.42
N SER A 26 10.86 -8.25 -8.50
CA SER A 26 10.16 -7.61 -7.39
C SER A 26 9.24 -6.49 -7.86
N THR A 27 8.24 -6.21 -7.05
CA THR A 27 7.52 -4.95 -7.07
C THR A 27 7.80 -4.27 -5.72
N SER A 28 7.89 -2.95 -5.73
CA SER A 28 8.11 -2.14 -4.53
C SER A 28 7.32 -0.84 -4.60
N LEU A 29 6.96 -0.30 -3.45
CA LEU A 29 6.41 1.05 -3.36
C LEU A 29 7.56 2.08 -3.44
N TRP A 30 7.37 3.12 -4.24
CA TRP A 30 8.30 4.23 -4.35
C TRP A 30 7.58 5.56 -4.10
N VAL A 31 8.35 6.56 -3.69
CA VAL A 31 7.89 7.93 -3.56
C VAL A 31 8.84 8.90 -4.26
N THR A 32 8.29 9.98 -4.77
CA THR A 32 9.07 11.09 -5.34
C THR A 32 8.38 12.42 -5.09
N ASP A 33 9.19 13.46 -4.85
CA ASP A 33 8.79 14.88 -4.87
C ASP A 33 9.04 15.53 -6.25
N GLY A 34 9.40 14.73 -7.26
CA GLY A 34 9.77 15.18 -8.61
C GLY A 34 11.26 15.50 -8.78
N THR A 35 12.06 15.39 -7.72
CA THR A 35 13.52 15.55 -7.78
C THR A 35 14.23 14.20 -7.71
N ASP A 36 15.43 14.11 -8.27
CA ASP A 36 16.24 12.90 -8.18
C ASP A 36 16.60 12.58 -6.70
N ALA A 37 16.81 13.62 -5.88
CA ALA A 37 17.16 13.47 -4.47
C ALA A 37 15.98 13.00 -3.59
N GLY A 38 14.75 13.42 -3.91
CA GLY A 38 13.53 13.01 -3.21
C GLY A 38 12.88 11.75 -3.78
N THR A 39 13.49 11.11 -4.78
CA THR A 39 13.01 9.85 -5.35
C THR A 39 13.64 8.66 -4.62
N GLN A 40 12.83 7.90 -3.90
CA GLN A 40 13.33 6.77 -3.11
C GLN A 40 12.32 5.61 -3.00
N GLU A 41 12.86 4.41 -2.78
CA GLU A 41 12.09 3.20 -2.48
C GLU A 41 11.57 3.26 -1.04
N LEU A 42 10.27 3.07 -0.85
CA LEU A 42 9.62 3.01 0.44
C LEU A 42 9.33 1.56 0.81
N LEU A 43 10.24 1.03 1.62
CA LEU A 43 10.13 -0.25 2.32
C LEU A 43 10.12 -1.50 1.42
N LYS A 44 11.06 -2.40 1.74
CA LYS A 44 10.96 -3.86 1.51
C LYS A 44 10.82 -4.51 2.89
N PRO A 45 9.62 -4.57 3.49
CA PRO A 45 9.52 -5.23 4.78
C PRO A 45 9.77 -6.73 4.57
N GLY A 46 10.81 -7.25 5.23
CA GLY A 46 11.10 -8.68 5.28
C GLY A 46 12.02 -9.20 4.16
N THR A 47 13.18 -9.70 4.56
CA THR A 47 14.16 -10.37 3.71
C THR A 47 13.57 -11.53 2.90
N THR A 48 14.04 -11.68 1.66
CA THR A 48 13.89 -12.80 0.70
C THR A 48 12.60 -12.86 -0.12
N ASN A 49 12.72 -12.42 -1.39
CA ASN A 49 12.01 -12.94 -2.57
C ASN A 49 10.48 -12.91 -2.65
N VAL A 50 9.77 -12.15 -1.82
CA VAL A 50 8.33 -11.92 -2.04
C VAL A 50 8.09 -10.49 -2.52
N PRO A 51 7.58 -10.28 -3.75
CA PRO A 51 7.26 -8.97 -4.27
C PRO A 51 6.24 -8.25 -3.37
N PHE A 52 6.58 -7.04 -2.92
CA PHE A 52 5.60 -6.11 -2.38
C PHE A 52 4.79 -5.66 -3.59
N ASN A 53 3.65 -6.31 -3.85
CA ASN A 53 2.82 -6.02 -5.03
C ASN A 53 1.71 -5.04 -4.64
N PRO A 54 2.02 -3.73 -4.46
CA PRO A 54 1.02 -2.73 -4.11
C PRO A 54 -0.03 -2.69 -5.21
N SER A 55 -1.26 -2.99 -4.83
CA SER A 55 -2.43 -2.78 -5.65
C SER A 55 -3.40 -1.84 -4.92
N GLU A 56 -4.45 -1.41 -5.63
CA GLU A 56 -5.52 -0.60 -5.04
C GLU A 56 -5.02 0.58 -4.20
N MET A 57 -4.21 1.44 -4.81
CA MET A 57 -3.65 2.61 -4.12
C MET A 57 -4.70 3.72 -4.01
N LEU A 58 -4.83 4.29 -2.82
CA LEU A 58 -5.70 5.44 -2.53
C LEU A 58 -4.94 6.47 -1.70
N ALA A 59 -4.92 7.72 -2.17
CA ALA A 59 -4.41 8.84 -1.41
C ALA A 59 -5.42 9.31 -0.36
N VAL A 60 -4.96 9.54 0.86
CA VAL A 60 -5.74 10.03 1.99
C VAL A 60 -4.90 11.08 2.72
N GLY A 61 -5.21 12.36 2.52
CA GLY A 61 -4.38 13.47 3.01
C GLY A 61 -2.95 13.35 2.47
N ASN A 62 -1.98 13.31 3.38
CA ASN A 62 -0.55 13.16 3.06
C ASN A 62 -0.05 11.69 3.08
N GLN A 63 -0.96 10.73 3.18
CA GLN A 63 -0.67 9.30 3.23
C GLN A 63 -1.24 8.56 2.02
N VAL A 64 -0.69 7.38 1.75
CA VAL A 64 -1.28 6.40 0.81
C VAL A 64 -1.70 5.15 1.56
N TYR A 65 -2.91 4.66 1.25
CA TYR A 65 -3.38 3.32 1.62
C TYR A 65 -3.33 2.43 0.39
N PHE A 66 -2.95 1.16 0.57
CA PHE A 66 -2.76 0.23 -0.53
C PHE A 66 -2.78 -1.22 -0.02
N ALA A 67 -3.11 -2.16 -0.90
CA ALA A 67 -3.04 -3.58 -0.58
C ALA A 67 -1.66 -4.12 -0.95
N ALA A 68 -0.99 -4.87 -0.07
CA ALA A 68 0.34 -5.41 -0.34
C ALA A 68 0.62 -6.73 0.41
N ARG A 69 1.53 -7.54 -0.16
CA ARG A 69 1.99 -8.79 0.44
C ARG A 69 3.21 -8.59 1.34
N HIS A 70 3.20 -9.24 2.50
CA HIS A 70 4.36 -9.40 3.37
C HIS A 70 4.60 -10.87 3.73
N PRO A 71 5.86 -11.35 3.86
CA PRO A 71 6.14 -12.74 4.24
C PRO A 71 5.52 -13.20 5.56
N ASP A 72 5.34 -12.29 6.52
CA ASP A 72 4.80 -12.60 7.84
C ASP A 72 3.31 -12.25 8.02
N TYR A 73 2.75 -11.40 7.16
CA TYR A 73 1.36 -10.94 7.26
C TYR A 73 0.48 -11.36 6.07
N GLY A 74 1.05 -11.96 5.01
CA GLY A 74 0.29 -12.21 3.77
C GLY A 74 -0.13 -10.92 3.07
N TYR A 75 -1.16 -11.00 2.22
CA TYR A 75 -1.69 -9.88 1.41
C TYR A 75 -2.77 -9.10 2.18
N GLU A 76 -2.38 -7.95 2.73
CA GLU A 76 -3.17 -7.18 3.71
C GLU A 76 -3.27 -5.70 3.33
N LEU A 77 -3.95 -4.90 4.16
CA LEU A 77 -4.06 -3.45 3.97
C LEU A 77 -2.90 -2.73 4.67
N TRP A 78 -2.18 -1.90 3.92
CA TRP A 78 -1.02 -1.14 4.36
C TRP A 78 -1.24 0.36 4.20
N ARG A 79 -0.46 1.14 4.94
CA ARG A 79 -0.36 2.59 4.76
C ARG A 79 1.08 3.06 4.73
N SER A 80 1.31 4.21 4.11
CA SER A 80 2.60 4.90 4.13
C SER A 80 2.43 6.41 4.25
N ASP A 81 3.23 7.04 5.12
CA ASP A 81 3.41 8.49 5.19
C ASP A 81 4.51 9.03 4.27
N GLY A 82 5.04 8.18 3.39
CA GLY A 82 6.15 8.52 2.51
C GLY A 82 7.54 8.33 3.11
N THR A 83 7.63 7.72 4.30
CA THR A 83 8.88 7.31 4.93
C THR A 83 8.90 5.80 5.16
N GLY A 84 10.09 5.21 5.26
CA GLY A 84 10.21 3.79 5.61
C GLY A 84 9.64 3.50 7.01
N ALA A 85 9.84 4.40 7.98
CA ALA A 85 9.36 4.20 9.34
C ALA A 85 7.84 4.30 9.47
N GLY A 86 7.20 5.16 8.67
CA GLY A 86 5.74 5.30 8.62
C GLY A 86 5.07 4.44 7.55
N THR A 87 5.77 3.43 7.02
CA THR A 87 5.18 2.40 6.15
C THR A 87 4.89 1.16 6.98
N GLU A 88 3.62 0.86 7.21
CA GLU A 88 3.19 -0.14 8.16
C GLU A 88 1.83 -0.77 7.79
N ILE A 89 1.49 -1.88 8.43
CA ILE A 89 0.19 -2.53 8.27
C ILE A 89 -0.90 -1.62 8.86
N ALA A 90 -1.90 -1.28 8.05
CA ALA A 90 -3.05 -0.48 8.49
C ALA A 90 -4.13 -1.38 9.10
N ALA A 91 -4.32 -2.58 8.53
CA ALA A 91 -5.19 -3.61 9.08
C ALA A 91 -4.68 -5.00 8.71
N ASP A 92 -4.49 -5.85 9.73
CA ASP A 92 -4.25 -7.29 9.60
C ASP A 92 -5.61 -8.02 9.64
N ILE A 93 -6.20 -8.24 8.46
CA ILE A 93 -7.58 -8.72 8.32
C ILE A 93 -7.67 -10.22 8.51
N GLU A 94 -6.69 -10.96 7.98
CA GLU A 94 -6.51 -12.40 8.16
C GLU A 94 -5.15 -12.66 8.84
N PRO A 95 -5.12 -12.76 10.19
CA PRO A 95 -3.88 -12.86 10.94
C PRO A 95 -2.95 -13.98 10.51
N GLY A 96 -1.65 -13.66 10.43
CA GLY A 96 -0.59 -14.60 10.07
C GLY A 96 -0.22 -14.49 8.59
N ARG A 97 0.16 -15.59 7.95
CA ARG A 97 0.73 -15.57 6.59
C ARG A 97 -0.29 -15.73 5.46
N ASN A 98 -1.57 -15.71 5.80
CA ASN A 98 -2.67 -15.89 4.84
C ASN A 98 -3.00 -14.54 4.18
N ASP A 99 -3.62 -14.59 3.01
CA ASP A 99 -3.95 -13.40 2.24
C ASP A 99 -5.42 -12.99 2.49
N SER A 100 -5.69 -11.70 2.71
CA SER A 100 -7.04 -11.13 2.77
C SER A 100 -7.46 -10.38 1.49
N SER A 101 -6.54 -10.11 0.56
CA SER A 101 -6.83 -9.49 -0.75
C SER A 101 -7.73 -8.22 -0.68
N PRO A 102 -7.35 -7.15 0.06
CA PRO A 102 -8.15 -5.93 0.10
C PRO A 102 -8.33 -5.29 -1.27
N GLU A 103 -9.54 -4.86 -1.59
CA GLU A 103 -9.88 -4.22 -2.86
C GLU A 103 -10.98 -3.16 -2.72
N GLY A 104 -11.13 -2.30 -3.73
CA GLY A 104 -12.23 -1.32 -3.79
C GLY A 104 -12.14 -0.23 -2.72
N LEU A 105 -10.93 0.23 -2.40
CA LEU A 105 -10.69 1.25 -1.38
C LEU A 105 -11.42 2.56 -1.74
N GLN A 106 -12.22 3.06 -0.81
CA GLN A 106 -12.96 4.32 -0.93
C GLN A 106 -13.04 5.05 0.41
N VAL A 107 -13.00 6.38 0.37
CA VAL A 107 -13.15 7.21 1.57
C VAL A 107 -14.42 8.04 1.51
N ILE A 108 -15.15 8.02 2.63
CA ILE A 108 -16.27 8.94 2.89
C ILE A 108 -16.30 9.27 4.38
N ASP A 109 -16.49 10.55 4.71
CA ASP A 109 -16.67 11.05 6.08
C ASP A 109 -15.62 10.54 7.10
N GLY A 110 -14.34 10.57 6.72
CA GLY A 110 -13.23 10.17 7.59
C GLY A 110 -13.13 8.66 7.81
N LYS A 111 -13.78 7.85 6.96
CA LYS A 111 -13.74 6.39 7.03
C LYS A 111 -13.25 5.81 5.71
N LEU A 112 -12.36 4.83 5.79
CA LEU A 112 -11.91 4.03 4.66
C LEU A 112 -12.71 2.74 4.59
N TYR A 113 -13.41 2.54 3.49
CA TYR A 113 -14.18 1.34 3.16
C TYR A 113 -13.46 0.53 2.10
N PHE A 114 -13.48 -0.79 2.23
CA PHE A 114 -12.87 -1.74 1.29
C PHE A 114 -13.46 -3.12 1.51
N SER A 115 -13.39 -4.00 0.50
CA SER A 115 -13.72 -5.42 0.70
C SER A 115 -12.45 -6.24 0.87
N ALA A 116 -12.52 -7.28 1.69
CA ALA A 116 -11.42 -8.22 1.91
C ALA A 116 -11.97 -9.60 2.32
N ASP A 117 -11.15 -10.63 2.18
CA ASP A 117 -11.44 -12.02 2.53
C ASP A 117 -10.98 -12.35 3.95
N ARG A 118 -11.80 -13.14 4.64
CA ARG A 118 -11.37 -13.96 5.79
C ARG A 118 -11.66 -15.42 5.49
N ARG A 119 -10.75 -16.34 5.83
CA ARG A 119 -10.94 -17.77 5.51
C ARG A 119 -12.20 -18.37 6.10
N THR A 120 -12.65 -17.85 7.24
CA THR A 120 -13.79 -18.39 7.99
C THR A 120 -15.14 -17.94 7.46
N VAL A 121 -15.21 -16.79 6.77
CA VAL A 121 -16.47 -16.13 6.39
C VAL A 121 -16.53 -15.66 4.93
N GLY A 122 -15.41 -15.66 4.20
CA GLY A 122 -15.32 -15.19 2.82
C GLY A 122 -15.12 -13.69 2.71
N ARG A 123 -15.51 -13.12 1.56
CA ARG A 123 -15.37 -11.68 1.27
C ARG A 123 -16.42 -10.85 1.98
N GLU A 124 -15.99 -9.87 2.75
CA GLU A 124 -16.84 -8.95 3.51
C GLU A 124 -16.44 -7.49 3.24
N LEU A 125 -17.33 -6.55 3.57
CA LEU A 125 -17.04 -5.11 3.58
C LEU A 125 -16.46 -4.70 4.95
N PHE A 126 -15.35 -3.99 4.93
CA PHE A 126 -14.64 -3.49 6.09
C PHE A 126 -14.69 -1.97 6.15
N VAL A 127 -14.52 -1.43 7.35
CA VAL A 127 -14.38 0.00 7.59
C VAL A 127 -13.25 0.25 8.60
N LEU A 128 -12.40 1.23 8.28
CA LEU A 128 -11.37 1.75 9.16
C LEU A 128 -11.65 3.24 9.43
N ASP A 129 -11.63 3.65 10.70
CA ASP A 129 -11.60 5.07 11.04
C ASP A 129 -10.24 5.66 10.68
N LEU A 130 -10.25 6.71 9.86
CA LEU A 130 -9.03 7.42 9.52
C LEU A 130 -8.62 8.32 10.68
N PRO A 131 -7.31 8.48 10.95
CA PRO A 131 -6.85 9.45 11.93
C PRO A 131 -7.36 10.85 11.56
N THR A 132 -7.85 11.59 12.54
CA THR A 132 -8.09 13.03 12.38
C THR A 132 -6.73 13.73 12.27
N GLU A 133 -6.54 14.56 11.23
CA GLU A 133 -5.38 15.45 11.12
C GLU A 133 -5.26 16.42 12.29
#